data_AF-A0A3Q0JBF8-F1
#
_entry.id   AF-A0A3Q0JBF8-F1
#
_cell.length_a   1.000
_cell.length_b   1.000
_cell.length_c   1.000
_cell.angle_alpha   90.00
_cell.angle_beta   90.00
_cell.angle_gamma   90.00
#
_symmetry.space_group_name_H-M   'P 1'
#
loop_
_entity.id
_entity.type
_entity.pdbx_description
1 polymer ?
#
loop_
_entity_poly.entity_id
_entity_poly.type
_entity_poly.pdbx_seq_one_letter_code
_entity_poly.pdbx_strand_id
1 'polypeptide(L)'
;MQKGCTNLFVGAVSDILWSATEVYGRSLCNHRRAYKFFTDSVLPRCNFPALACESYEKYLEGNCFNCTDPTKCGNMGYYADKSTGRGTLYLLTRDEEPFCGK
;
A
#
# COMPACT_ATOMS: atom_id res chain seq x y z
N MET A 1 2.68 -2.25 -8.87
CA MET A 1 1.52 -1.38 -9.16
C MET A 1 0.52 -1.53 -8.02
N GLN A 2 -0.12 -0.44 -7.59
CA GLN A 2 -1.11 -0.50 -6.50
C GLN A 2 -2.42 -1.08 -7.03
N LYS A 3 -3.10 -1.89 -6.21
CA LYS A 3 -4.39 -2.49 -6.58
C LYS A 3 -5.43 -1.39 -6.84
N GLY A 4 -6.33 -1.61 -7.80
CA GLY A 4 -7.34 -0.64 -8.22
C GLY A 4 -6.81 0.54 -9.06
N CYS A 5 -5.51 0.59 -9.38
CA CYS A 5 -4.94 1.59 -10.27
C CYS A 5 -4.58 1.01 -11.64
N THR A 6 -4.68 1.83 -12.69
CA THR A 6 -4.20 1.49 -14.03
C THR A 6 -2.76 1.97 -14.25
N ASN A 7 -2.11 1.42 -15.28
CA ASN A 7 -0.83 1.93 -15.76
C ASN A 7 -0.94 3.39 -16.21
N LEU A 8 0.13 4.18 -16.09
CA LEU A 8 0.16 5.59 -16.45
C LEU A 8 -0.36 5.84 -17.87
N PHE A 9 0.12 5.07 -18.85
CA PHE A 9 -0.27 5.21 -20.26
C PHE A 9 -1.74 4.85 -20.51
N VAL A 10 -2.21 3.74 -19.93
CA VAL A 10 -3.62 3.32 -20.06
C VAL A 10 -4.54 4.31 -19.35
N GLY A 11 -4.10 4.81 -18.19
CA GLY A 11 -4.76 5.86 -17.43
C GLY A 11 -4.91 7.14 -18.26
N ALA A 12 -3.82 7.62 -18.87
CA ALA A 12 -3.84 8.82 -19.71
C ALA A 12 -4.79 8.71 -20.91
N VAL A 13 -4.81 7.57 -21.61
CA VAL A 13 -5.77 7.34 -22.70
C VAL A 13 -7.21 7.32 -22.19
N SER A 14 -7.46 6.66 -21.05
CA SER A 14 -8.79 6.64 -20.45
C SER A 14 -9.25 8.03 -19.98
N ASP A 15 -8.35 8.85 -19.44
CA ASP A 15 -8.65 10.21 -18.98
C ASP A 15 -9.04 11.14 -20.17
N ILE A 16 -8.45 10.93 -21.35
CA ILE A 16 -8.79 11.64 -22.60
C ILE A 16 -10.15 11.19 -23.14
N LEU A 17 -10.36 9.88 -23.26
CA LEU A 17 -11.59 9.33 -23.86
C LEU A 17 -12.83 9.58 -23.02
N TRP A 18 -12.72 9.50 -21.69
CA TRP A 18 -13.84 9.67 -20.78
C TRP A 18 -14.02 11.11 -20.27
N SER A 19 -13.32 12.09 -20.84
CA SER A 19 -13.40 13.52 -20.53
C SER A 19 -13.58 13.76 -19.03
N ALA A 20 -12.49 13.53 -18.28
CA ALA A 20 -12.44 13.49 -16.82
C ALA A 20 -13.10 14.70 -16.14
N THR A 21 -14.41 14.61 -15.92
CA THR A 21 -15.16 15.40 -14.93
C THR A 21 -15.06 14.77 -13.54
N GLU A 22 -14.41 13.61 -13.41
CA GLU A 22 -13.94 13.14 -12.13
C GLU A 22 -12.63 13.85 -11.79
N VAL A 23 -12.66 14.62 -10.71
CA VAL A 23 -11.58 15.41 -10.08
C VAL A 23 -10.28 14.61 -9.79
N TYR A 24 -10.21 13.34 -10.19
CA TYR A 24 -9.16 12.38 -9.89
C TYR A 24 -8.75 11.57 -11.14
N GLY A 25 -7.92 12.17 -12.02
CA GLY A 25 -7.35 11.45 -13.17
C GLY A 25 -6.70 10.12 -12.76
N ARG A 26 -7.04 9.04 -13.47
CA ARG A 26 -6.60 7.66 -13.18
C ARG A 26 -5.08 7.52 -13.35
N SER A 27 -4.49 8.35 -14.20
CA SER A 27 -3.04 8.50 -14.41
C SER A 27 -2.23 8.69 -13.11
N LEU A 28 -2.76 9.39 -12.10
CA LEU A 28 -2.06 9.66 -10.83
C LEU A 28 -2.40 8.70 -9.69
N CYS A 29 -3.22 7.67 -9.95
CA CYS A 29 -3.73 6.77 -8.92
C CYS A 29 -2.60 6.13 -8.08
N ASN A 30 -1.59 5.57 -8.73
CA ASN A 30 -0.47 4.90 -8.04
C ASN A 30 0.30 5.85 -7.10
N HIS A 31 0.53 7.09 -7.52
CA HIS A 31 1.24 8.08 -6.71
C HIS A 31 0.41 8.53 -5.50
N ARG A 32 -0.90 8.76 -5.70
CA ARG A 32 -1.81 9.21 -4.64
C ARG A 32 -2.05 8.16 -3.54
N ARG A 33 -1.83 6.88 -3.83
CA ARG A 33 -1.96 5.80 -2.84
C ARG A 33 -1.07 6.00 -1.62
N ALA A 34 0.10 6.62 -1.76
CA ALA A 34 1.02 6.85 -0.65
C ALA A 34 0.37 7.64 0.50
N TYR A 35 -0.19 8.83 0.21
CA TYR A 35 -0.85 9.63 1.26
C TYR A 35 -2.19 9.02 1.68
N LYS A 36 -2.92 8.34 0.79
CA LYS A 36 -4.17 7.66 1.15
C LYS A 36 -3.96 6.55 2.18
N PHE A 37 -2.93 5.73 1.99
CA PHE A 37 -2.56 4.72 2.98
C PHE A 37 -2.11 5.35 4.30
N PHE A 38 -1.36 6.45 4.24
CA PHE A 38 -0.99 7.19 5.45
C PHE A 38 -2.23 7.71 6.19
N THR A 39 -3.18 8.34 5.49
CA THR A 39 -4.42 8.84 6.08
C THR A 39 -5.23 7.73 6.73
N ASP A 40 -5.42 6.60 6.04
CA ASP A 40 -6.12 5.44 6.60
C ASP A 40 -5.42 4.90 7.85
N SER A 41 -4.09 4.96 7.89
CA SER A 41 -3.28 4.42 8.99
C SER A 41 -3.42 5.18 10.31
N VAL A 42 -3.99 6.39 10.28
CA VAL A 42 -4.25 7.18 11.49
C VAL A 42 -5.32 6.50 12.35
N LEU A 43 -6.29 5.81 11.73
CA LEU A 43 -7.33 5.09 12.45
C LEU A 43 -6.74 3.87 13.16
N PRO A 44 -6.95 3.70 14.48
CA PRO A 44 -6.37 2.58 15.26
C PRO A 44 -6.73 1.17 14.77
N ARG A 45 -7.73 1.05 13.88
CA ARG A 45 -8.18 -0.22 13.28
C ARG A 45 -7.44 -0.58 11.99
N CYS A 46 -6.51 0.26 11.54
CA CYS A 46 -5.92 0.19 10.20
C CYS A 46 -4.39 0.33 10.26
N ASN A 47 -3.72 -0.60 10.95
CA ASN A 47 -2.30 -0.42 11.28
C ASN A 47 -1.31 -0.81 10.15
N PHE A 48 -1.80 -1.33 9.02
CA PHE A 48 -0.99 -1.77 7.88
C PHE A 48 0.27 -2.57 8.28
N PRO A 49 0.10 -3.76 8.89
CA PRO A 49 1.23 -4.59 9.29
C PRO A 49 2.05 -5.01 8.07
N ALA A 50 3.36 -4.86 8.18
CA ALA A 50 4.35 -5.10 7.14
C ALA A 50 5.50 -5.95 7.67
N LEU A 51 6.07 -6.75 6.78
CA LEU A 51 7.03 -7.81 7.09
C LEU A 51 8.31 -7.65 6.27
N ALA A 52 9.47 -7.80 6.90
CA ALA A 52 10.74 -7.89 6.21
C ALA A 52 10.81 -9.20 5.44
N CYS A 53 11.25 -9.13 4.19
CA CYS A 53 11.45 -10.30 3.34
C CYS A 53 12.57 -10.02 2.34
N GLU A 54 13.15 -11.07 1.77
CA GLU A 54 14.23 -10.93 0.77
C GLU A 54 13.74 -10.25 -0.51
N SER A 55 12.51 -10.57 -0.94
CA SER A 55 11.88 -9.98 -2.11
C SER A 55 10.36 -9.95 -1.96
N TYR A 56 9.69 -9.20 -2.83
CA TYR A 56 8.23 -9.16 -2.84
C TYR A 56 7.63 -10.51 -3.29
N GLU A 57 8.30 -11.23 -4.19
CA GLU A 57 7.90 -12.56 -4.64
C GLU A 57 7.95 -13.56 -3.48
N LYS A 58 9.03 -13.55 -2.69
CA LYS A 58 9.15 -14.40 -1.49
C LYS A 58 8.12 -14.05 -0.43
N TYR A 59 7.74 -12.79 -0.33
CA TYR A 59 6.64 -12.35 0.52
C TYR A 59 5.30 -12.93 0.05
N LEU A 60 5.01 -12.89 -1.26
CA LEU A 60 3.79 -13.48 -1.83
C LEU A 60 3.74 -15.01 -1.70
N GLU A 61 4.90 -15.68 -1.72
CA GLU A 61 5.01 -17.14 -1.55
C GLU A 61 4.71 -17.64 -0.12
N GLY A 62 4.64 -16.77 0.89
CA GLY A 62 4.40 -17.21 2.27
C GLY A 62 5.65 -17.34 3.15
N ASN A 63 6.84 -17.01 2.64
CA ASN A 63 8.09 -17.45 3.28
C ASN A 63 8.50 -16.62 4.52
N CYS A 64 7.88 -15.45 4.73
CA CYS A 64 8.37 -14.43 5.66
C CYS A 64 7.35 -14.06 6.76
N PHE A 65 6.25 -14.80 6.94
CA PHE A 65 5.14 -14.43 7.84
C PHE A 65 5.39 -14.64 9.35
N ASN A 66 6.63 -14.82 9.77
CA ASN A 66 6.96 -15.00 11.18
C ASN A 66 7.50 -13.71 11.82
N CYS A 67 6.72 -13.12 12.74
CA CYS A 67 7.09 -11.96 13.55
C CYS A 67 7.68 -12.32 14.92
N THR A 68 8.43 -13.41 15.05
CA THR A 68 9.17 -13.72 16.30
C THR A 68 10.20 -12.65 16.63
N ASP A 69 10.82 -12.07 15.60
CA ASP A 69 11.75 -10.96 15.73
C ASP A 69 11.02 -9.64 15.44
N PRO A 70 10.82 -8.76 16.45
CA PRO A 70 10.10 -7.51 16.26
C PRO A 70 10.84 -6.56 15.29
N THR A 71 12.15 -6.73 15.08
CA THR A 71 12.94 -5.94 14.12
C THR A 71 12.64 -6.29 12.66
N LYS A 72 11.89 -7.37 12.41
CA LYS A 72 11.42 -7.78 11.08
C LYS A 72 10.00 -7.35 10.79
N CYS A 73 9.32 -6.73 11.74
CA CYS A 73 7.91 -6.38 11.62
C CYS A 73 7.67 -4.93 11.97
N GLY A 74 6.74 -4.30 11.25
CA GLY A 74 6.34 -2.95 11.56
C GLY A 74 5.06 -2.54 10.88
N ASN A 75 4.53 -1.41 11.32
CA ASN A 75 3.35 -0.80 10.75
C ASN A 75 3.77 0.22 9.69
N MET A 76 3.14 0.17 8.52
CA MET A 76 3.27 1.26 7.55
C MET A 76 2.37 2.43 7.96
N GLY A 77 2.89 3.66 7.85
CA GLY A 77 2.11 4.88 8.07
C GLY A 77 2.27 5.47 9.46
N TYR A 78 1.18 5.94 10.06
CA TYR A 78 1.15 6.76 11.27
C TYR A 78 1.83 6.10 12.47
N TYR A 79 1.64 4.80 12.67
CA TYR A 79 2.22 4.04 13.77
C TYR A 79 3.59 3.41 13.45
N ALA A 80 4.26 3.85 12.38
CA ALA A 80 5.59 3.34 12.02
C ALA A 80 6.65 3.66 13.08
N ASP A 81 6.50 4.78 13.79
CA ASP A 81 7.38 5.20 14.89
C ASP A 81 7.32 4.24 16.09
N LYS A 82 6.19 3.55 16.28
CA LYS A 82 6.01 2.54 17.34
C LYS A 82 6.60 1.17 16.98
N SER A 83 7.07 1.00 15.76
CA SER A 83 7.59 -0.26 15.25
C SER A 83 9.13 -0.30 15.31
N THR A 84 9.69 -1.47 15.62
CA THR A 84 11.15 -1.68 15.56
C THR A 84 11.63 -2.23 14.23
N GLY A 85 10.71 -2.65 13.35
CA GLY A 85 10.97 -2.98 11.94
C GLY A 85 11.77 -1.91 11.19
N ARG A 86 12.85 -2.30 10.50
CA ARG A 86 13.66 -1.40 9.66
C ARG A 86 13.99 -2.07 8.32
N GLY A 87 14.36 -1.26 7.33
CA GLY A 87 14.68 -1.72 5.98
C GLY A 87 13.43 -1.90 5.11
N THR A 88 13.53 -2.77 4.12
CA THR A 88 12.43 -3.03 3.19
C THR A 88 11.40 -3.96 3.82
N LEU A 89 10.18 -3.46 4.00
CA LEU A 89 9.03 -4.21 4.50
C LEU A 89 7.97 -4.30 3.40
N TYR A 90 7.27 -5.42 3.35
CA TYR A 90 6.23 -5.72 2.39
C TYR A 90 4.89 -5.94 3.09
N LEU A 91 3.81 -5.48 2.45
CA LEU A 91 2.44 -5.72 2.87
C LEU A 91 1.51 -5.78 1.65
N LEU A 92 0.28 -6.25 1.86
CA LEU A 92 -0.80 -6.14 0.88
C LEU A 92 -1.84 -5.13 1.36
N THR A 93 -2.38 -4.38 0.42
CA THR A 93 -3.53 -3.50 0.62
C THR A 93 -4.71 -3.95 -0.25
N ARG A 94 -5.89 -3.40 0.04
CA ARG A 94 -7.09 -3.50 -0.79
C ARG A 94 -7.03 -2.49 -1.94
N ASP A 95 -7.91 -2.65 -2.91
CA ASP A 95 -8.13 -1.75 -4.03
C ASP A 95 -9.02 -0.54 -3.70
N GLU A 96 -9.79 -0.60 -2.61
CA GLU A 96 -10.73 0.45 -2.20
C GLU A 96 -10.63 0.79 -0.70
N GLU A 97 -11.15 1.96 -0.32
CA GLU A 97 -11.16 2.46 1.07
C GLU A 97 -12.12 1.63 1.96
N PRO A 98 -11.77 1.37 3.23
CA PRO A 98 -10.43 1.52 3.81
C PRO A 98 -9.46 0.49 3.21
N PHE A 99 -8.23 0.93 2.90
CA PHE A 99 -7.24 0.14 2.17
C PHE A 99 -6.58 -0.97 2.98
N CYS A 100 -6.69 -0.95 4.31
CA CYS A 100 -6.21 -2.05 5.15
C CYS A 100 -7.06 -3.31 4.96
N GLY A 101 -6.40 -4.47 5.00
CA GLY A 101 -7.07 -5.76 5.15
C GLY A 101 -7.51 -5.99 6.60
N LYS A 102 -8.60 -6.73 6.78
CA LYS A 102 -8.95 -7.37 8.05
C LYS A 102 -8.28 -8.72 8.15
#